data_AF-A0A9E4ZV12-F1
#
_entry.id   AF-A0A9E4ZV12-F1
#
_cell.length_a   1.000
_cell.length_b   1.000
_cell.length_c   1.000
_cell.angle_alpha   90.00
_cell.angle_beta   90.00
_cell.angle_gamma   90.00
#
_symmetry.space_group_name_H-M   'P 1'
#
loop_
_entity.id
_entity.type
_entity.pdbx_description
1 polymer ?
#
loop_
_entity_poly.entity_id
_entity_poly.type
_entity_poly.pdbx_seq_one_letter_code
_entity_poly.pdbx_strand_id
1 'polypeptide(L)'
;MGLAEKGLSFIDYLTARAGYRNEWIVVREADTSSDYGVLPYERSIRDHISYGVLNLDKPPGPTSHEIVAWVKRMFSVRRAGHGGTLEPSLGVGRPQGDRCPASWLREQY
;
A
#
# COMPACT_ATOMS: atom_id res chain seq x y z
N MET A 1 -18.85 18.84 -10.78
CA MET A 1 -18.14 17.58 -11.02
C MET A 1 -18.90 16.46 -10.34
N GLY A 2 -19.18 15.41 -11.12
CA GLY A 2 -19.83 14.20 -10.62
C GLY A 2 -18.94 13.42 -9.64
N LEU A 3 -19.50 12.44 -8.94
CA LEU A 3 -18.71 11.59 -8.03
C LEU A 3 -17.76 10.68 -8.83
N ALA A 4 -18.22 10.16 -9.96
CA ALA A 4 -17.38 9.38 -10.87
C ALA A 4 -16.15 10.16 -11.38
N GLU A 5 -16.35 11.44 -11.74
CA GLU A 5 -15.30 12.32 -12.23
C GLU A 5 -14.24 12.64 -11.16
N LYS A 6 -14.69 12.88 -9.91
CA LYS A 6 -13.78 13.02 -8.76
C LYS A 6 -12.98 11.75 -8.51
N GLY A 7 -13.63 10.58 -8.63
CA GLY A 7 -12.98 9.28 -8.53
C GLY A 7 -11.90 9.07 -9.60
N LEU A 8 -12.20 9.37 -10.86
CA LEU A 8 -11.23 9.31 -11.97
C LEU A 8 -10.04 10.23 -11.73
N SER A 9 -10.30 11.47 -11.31
CA SER A 9 -9.25 12.44 -10.97
C SER A 9 -8.31 11.92 -9.87
N PHE A 10 -8.86 11.23 -8.87
CA PHE A 10 -8.06 10.61 -7.81
C PHE A 10 -7.20 9.45 -8.33
N ILE A 11 -7.73 8.61 -9.22
CA ILE A 11 -6.97 7.51 -9.83
C ILE A 11 -5.82 8.09 -10.68
N ASP A 12 -6.10 9.09 -11.51
CA ASP A 12 -5.10 9.75 -12.35
C ASP A 12 -3.98 10.36 -11.50
N TYR A 13 -4.33 11.02 -10.39
CA TYR A 13 -3.37 11.51 -9.41
C TYR A 13 -2.45 10.40 -8.88
N LEU A 14 -3.02 9.26 -8.48
CA LEU A 14 -2.23 8.12 -7.98
C LEU A 14 -1.29 7.58 -9.05
N THR A 15 -1.78 7.41 -10.28
CA THR A 15 -1.01 6.80 -11.36
C THR A 15 0.10 7.73 -11.85
N ALA A 16 -0.15 9.04 -11.87
CA ALA A 16 0.86 10.04 -12.19
C ALA A 16 2.02 10.02 -11.17
N ARG A 17 1.71 9.85 -9.87
CA ARG A 17 2.75 9.70 -8.83
C ARG A 17 3.57 8.43 -8.97
N ALA A 18 2.98 7.38 -9.53
CA ALA A 18 3.67 6.13 -9.84
C ALA A 18 4.42 6.18 -11.20
N GLY A 19 4.40 7.31 -11.90
CA GLY A 19 5.08 7.49 -13.19
C GLY A 19 4.33 6.94 -14.40
N TYR A 20 3.06 6.57 -14.23
CA TYR A 20 2.21 6.07 -15.32
C TYR A 20 1.34 7.20 -15.90
N ARG A 21 1.09 7.12 -17.21
CA ARG A 21 0.02 7.87 -17.89
C ARG A 21 -0.93 6.86 -18.49
N ASN A 22 -2.18 6.89 -18.04
CA ASN A 22 -3.23 6.01 -18.53
C ASN A 22 -4.14 6.77 -19.47
N GLU A 23 -4.58 6.11 -20.53
CA GLU A 23 -5.66 6.58 -21.39
C GLU A 23 -6.92 5.78 -21.04
N TRP A 24 -7.90 6.45 -20.43
CA TRP A 24 -9.16 5.82 -20.08
C TRP A 24 -10.12 5.83 -21.27
N ILE A 25 -10.64 4.66 -21.64
CA ILE A 25 -11.73 4.55 -22.61
C ILE A 25 -13.05 4.50 -21.83
N VAL A 26 -13.80 5.59 -21.84
CA VAL A 26 -15.12 5.64 -21.22
C VAL A 26 -16.13 4.95 -22.11
N VAL A 27 -16.54 3.73 -21.71
CA VAL A 27 -17.52 2.95 -22.46
C VAL A 27 -18.93 3.54 -22.32
N ARG A 28 -19.25 4.11 -21.15
CA ARG A 28 -20.52 4.77 -20.85
C ARG A 28 -20.33 5.87 -19.82
N GLU A 29 -20.92 7.02 -20.08
CA GLU A 29 -21.04 8.11 -19.11
C GLU A 29 -22.09 7.74 -18.06
N ALA A 30 -21.66 7.59 -16.82
CA ALA A 30 -22.52 7.27 -15.68
C ALA A 30 -21.93 7.86 -14.40
N ASP A 31 -22.82 8.26 -13.48
CA ASP A 31 -22.44 8.73 -12.14
C ASP A 31 -23.06 7.82 -11.06
N THR A 32 -22.62 8.00 -9.82
CA THR A 32 -23.13 7.27 -8.66
C THR A 32 -23.83 8.22 -7.68
N SER A 33 -24.81 7.70 -6.93
CA SER A 33 -25.41 8.46 -5.83
C SER A 33 -24.44 8.59 -4.66
N SER A 34 -24.50 9.74 -3.97
CA SER A 34 -23.81 10.00 -2.70
C SER A 34 -24.36 9.19 -1.53
N ASP A 35 -25.51 8.54 -1.70
CA ASP A 35 -26.14 7.75 -0.63
C ASP A 35 -25.36 6.46 -0.31
N TYR A 36 -24.43 6.06 -1.20
CA TYR A 36 -23.70 4.80 -1.09
C TYR A 36 -22.19 5.01 -1.03
N GLY A 37 -21.63 4.84 0.18
CA GLY A 37 -20.19 4.94 0.40
C GLY A 37 -19.66 6.38 0.30
N VAL A 38 -18.33 6.51 0.25
CA VAL A 38 -17.61 7.79 0.16
C VAL A 38 -16.37 7.64 -0.70
N LEU A 39 -15.85 8.75 -1.21
CA LEU A 39 -14.60 8.75 -1.96
C LEU A 39 -13.45 8.23 -1.10
N PRO A 40 -12.43 7.55 -1.69
CA PRO A 40 -11.40 6.87 -0.92
C PRO A 40 -10.65 7.77 0.08
N TYR A 41 -10.46 9.04 -0.26
CA TYR A 41 -9.74 10.03 0.55
C TYR A 41 -10.65 10.81 1.53
N GLU A 42 -11.96 10.57 1.50
CA GLU A 42 -12.94 11.16 2.44
C GLU A 42 -13.38 10.17 3.52
N ARG A 43 -12.82 8.95 3.52
CA ARG A 43 -13.11 7.92 4.52
C ARG A 43 -12.75 8.40 5.93
N SER A 44 -13.52 7.94 6.91
CA SER A 44 -13.12 8.14 8.31
C SER A 44 -11.79 7.46 8.59
N ILE A 45 -11.07 7.91 9.62
CA ILE A 45 -9.81 7.27 10.02
C ILE A 45 -9.98 5.77 10.33
N ARG A 46 -11.14 5.38 10.89
CA ARG A 46 -11.46 3.99 11.20
C ARG A 46 -11.60 3.15 9.93
N ASP A 47 -12.24 3.70 8.90
CA ASP A 47 -12.41 3.02 7.62
C ASP A 47 -11.09 2.94 6.85
N HIS A 48 -10.27 4.00 6.91
CA HIS A 48 -8.91 3.97 6.36
C HIS A 48 -8.07 2.85 6.97
N ILE A 49 -8.12 2.66 8.29
CA ILE A 49 -7.40 1.57 8.97
C ILE A 49 -7.99 0.19 8.57
N SER A 50 -9.32 0.09 8.48
CA SER A 50 -10.00 -1.19 8.23
C SER A 50 -9.86 -1.68 6.78
N TYR A 51 -9.75 -0.77 5.81
CA TYR A 51 -9.68 -1.05 4.38
C TYR A 51 -8.36 -0.59 3.73
N GLY A 52 -7.35 -0.29 4.55
CA GLY A 52 -6.08 0.26 4.10
C GLY A 52 -5.02 -0.79 3.78
N VAL A 53 -3.96 -0.35 3.10
CA VAL A 53 -2.72 -1.10 2.89
C VAL A 53 -1.59 -0.31 3.52
N LEU A 54 -0.73 -0.99 4.29
CA LEU A 54 0.44 -0.37 4.90
C LEU A 54 1.70 -0.80 4.13
N ASN A 55 2.30 0.15 3.42
CA ASN A 55 3.62 -0.05 2.81
C ASN A 55 4.69 0.07 3.90
N LEU A 56 5.06 -1.06 4.49
CA LEU A 56 5.96 -1.14 5.64
C LEU A 56 7.35 -1.54 5.17
N ASP A 57 8.36 -0.74 5.55
CA ASP A 57 9.76 -1.12 5.41
C ASP A 57 10.16 -2.06 6.55
N LYS A 58 10.37 -3.34 6.24
CA LYS A 58 10.54 -4.39 7.25
C LYS A 58 11.96 -4.31 7.82
N PRO A 59 12.15 -4.10 9.15
CA PRO A 59 13.47 -4.13 9.73
C PRO A 59 14.07 -5.55 9.67
N PRO A 60 15.42 -5.67 9.63
CA PRO A 60 16.10 -6.95 9.80
C PRO A 60 15.87 -7.51 11.21
N GLY A 61 15.82 -8.84 11.34
CA GLY A 61 15.54 -9.53 12.62
C GLY A 61 14.17 -10.23 12.64
N PRO A 62 13.04 -9.51 12.78
CA PRO A 62 11.73 -10.14 12.92
C PRO A 62 11.24 -10.81 11.63
N THR A 63 10.47 -11.87 11.82
CA THR A 63 9.70 -12.54 10.77
C THR A 63 8.57 -11.63 10.29
N SER A 64 8.11 -11.87 9.06
CA SER A 64 6.96 -11.15 8.50
C SER A 64 5.68 -11.37 9.32
N HIS A 65 5.53 -12.56 9.93
CA HIS A 65 4.41 -12.89 10.80
C HIS A 65 4.44 -12.09 12.12
N GLU A 66 5.62 -11.87 12.70
CA GLU A 66 5.77 -11.06 13.92
C GLU A 66 5.40 -9.60 13.66
N ILE A 67 5.88 -9.02 12.55
CA ILE A 67 5.52 -7.65 12.15
C ILE A 67 4.01 -7.52 11.96
N VAL A 68 3.38 -8.46 11.25
CA VAL A 68 1.90 -8.47 11.09
C VAL A 68 1.21 -8.55 12.46
N ALA A 69 1.70 -9.36 13.39
CA ALA A 69 1.13 -9.45 14.74
C ALA A 69 1.28 -8.13 15.52
N TRP A 70 2.38 -7.40 15.34
CA TRP A 70 2.60 -6.10 15.97
C TRP A 70 1.65 -5.05 15.41
N VAL A 71 1.57 -4.93 14.08
CA VAL A 71 0.65 -4.02 13.39
C VAL A 71 -0.80 -4.29 13.80
N LYS A 72 -1.20 -5.58 13.84
CA LYS A 72 -2.53 -5.98 14.29
C LYS A 72 -2.85 -5.47 15.70
N ARG A 73 -1.90 -5.58 16.64
CA ARG A 73 -2.06 -5.09 18.02
C ARG A 73 -2.07 -3.57 18.08
N MET A 74 -1.18 -2.88 17.37
CA MET A 74 -1.08 -1.42 17.36
C MET A 74 -2.38 -0.75 16.90
N PHE A 75 -2.97 -1.24 15.82
CA PHE A 75 -4.22 -0.69 15.28
C PHE A 75 -5.48 -1.35 15.84
N SER A 76 -5.34 -2.32 16.75
CA SER A 76 -6.46 -3.06 17.35
C SER A 76 -7.42 -3.65 16.30
N VAL A 77 -6.89 -4.13 15.18
CA VAL A 77 -7.70 -4.67 14.07
C VAL A 77 -7.95 -6.17 14.22
N ARG A 78 -9.11 -6.64 13.76
CA ARG A 78 -9.49 -8.06 13.87
C ARG A 78 -8.62 -8.97 13.01
N ARG A 79 -8.21 -8.51 11.82
CA ARG A 79 -7.43 -9.26 10.83
C ARG A 79 -6.36 -8.37 10.21
N ALA A 80 -5.18 -8.94 9.99
CA ALA A 80 -4.07 -8.35 9.23
C ALA A 80 -3.31 -9.50 8.54
N GLY A 81 -2.66 -9.20 7.42
CA GLY A 81 -1.87 -10.15 6.64
C GLY A 81 -0.76 -9.44 5.85
N HIS A 82 0.12 -10.20 5.20
CA HIS A 82 1.19 -9.66 4.36
C HIS A 82 1.09 -10.20 2.93
N GLY A 83 1.58 -9.43 1.95
CA GLY A 83 1.54 -9.81 0.53
C GLY A 83 2.56 -10.88 0.11
N GLY A 84 3.55 -11.17 0.97
CA GLY A 84 4.58 -12.18 0.74
C GLY A 84 5.57 -12.23 1.91
N THR A 85 6.25 -13.36 2.09
CA THR A 85 7.21 -13.53 3.20
C THR A 85 8.57 -13.01 2.77
N LEU A 86 9.02 -11.90 3.36
CA LEU A 86 10.44 -11.55 3.32
C LEU A 86 11.18 -12.40 4.36
N GLU A 87 12.15 -13.19 3.92
CA GLU A 87 12.98 -14.00 4.82
C GLU A 87 13.60 -13.11 5.91
N PRO A 88 13.66 -13.57 7.16
CA PRO A 88 14.44 -12.89 8.18
C PRO A 88 15.90 -12.87 7.74
N SER A 89 16.50 -11.68 7.61
CA SER A 89 17.96 -11.60 7.50
C SER A 89 18.55 -12.07 8.82
N LEU A 90 18.92 -13.35 8.89
CA LEU A 90 19.67 -13.92 10.01
C LEU A 90 21.09 -13.40 9.87
N GLY A 91 21.38 -12.29 10.54
CA GLY A 91 22.72 -11.72 10.56
C GLY A 91 23.69 -12.66 11.29
N VAL A 92 24.47 -13.43 10.54
CA VAL A 92 25.83 -13.81 10.96
C VAL A 92 26.78 -13.01 10.08
N GLY A 93 27.21 -11.84 10.58
CA GLY A 93 28.39 -11.13 10.08
C GLY A 93 28.24 -10.00 9.05
N ARG A 94 27.05 -9.39 8.82
CA ARG A 94 26.96 -8.21 7.95
C ARG A 94 26.74 -6.91 8.75
N PRO A 95 27.59 -5.87 8.59
CA PRO A 95 27.44 -4.60 9.28
C PRO A 95 26.13 -3.92 8.88
N GLN A 96 25.31 -3.65 9.89
CA GLN A 96 24.00 -3.03 9.79
C GLN A 96 24.20 -1.52 9.77
N GLY A 97 24.66 -0.97 8.64
CA GLY A 97 25.05 0.43 8.59
C GLY A 97 25.22 1.06 7.20
N ASP A 98 25.43 0.27 6.15
CA ASP A 98 25.65 0.84 4.83
C ASP A 98 24.45 0.56 3.92
N ARG A 99 23.91 1.66 3.38
CA ARG A 99 22.94 1.70 2.27
C ARG A 99 23.18 0.53 1.34
N CYS A 100 22.14 -0.27 1.10
CA CYS A 100 22.16 -1.36 0.13
C CYS A 100 22.82 -0.86 -1.17
N PRO A 101 24.03 -1.33 -1.53
CA PRO A 101 24.70 -0.83 -2.72
C PRO A 101 23.85 -1.18 -3.95
N ALA A 102 23.69 -0.24 -4.87
CA ALA A 102 22.91 -0.42 -6.10
C ALA A 102 23.36 -1.62 -6.97
N SER A 103 24.50 -2.24 -6.66
CA SER A 103 25.00 -3.47 -7.28
C SER A 103 24.16 -4.71 -6.94
N TRP A 104 23.44 -4.74 -5.81
CA TRP A 104 22.66 -5.91 -5.39
C TRP A 104 21.26 -6.01 -6.04
N LEU A 105 20.82 -4.97 -6.76
CA LEU A 105 19.58 -4.97 -7.55
C LEU A 105 19.74 -5.62 -8.94
N ARG A 106 20.95 -6.00 -9.35
CA ARG A 106 21.22 -6.58 -10.68
C ARG A 106 21.24 -8.11 -10.74
N GLU A 107 21.13 -8.82 -9.62
CA GLU A 107 21.17 -10.30 -9.58
C GLU A 107 19.81 -10.94 -9.28
N GLN A 108 18.70 -10.21 -9.51
CA GLN A 108 17.33 -10.72 -9.34
C GLN A 108 16.47 -10.54 -10.60
N TYR A 109 17.10 -10.47 -11.78
CA TYR A 109 16.45 -10.67 -13.09
C TYR A 109 17.21 -11.70 -13.90
#